data_AF-A0A8J5CKE8-F1
#
_entry.id   AF-A0A8J5CKE8-F1
#
_cell.length_a   1.000
_cell.length_b   1.000
_cell.length_c   1.000
_cell.angle_alpha   90.00
_cell.angle_beta   90.00
_cell.angle_gamma   90.00
#
_symmetry.space_group_name_H-M   'P 1'
#
loop_
_entity.id
_entity.type
_entity.pdbx_description
1 polymer ?
#
loop_
_entity_poly.entity_id
_entity_poly.type
_entity_poly.pdbx_seq_one_letter_code
_entity_poly.pdbx_strand_id
1 'polypeptide(L)'
;MARERMSHLSAYRSVFSGVVGNLVYYRYINSAIVAPDAFDIVTVSPDEKLNNNQRRNLASIAKILQFAASKKGEELHWANGFYTKCLNLFIVECHEKFKGFFRRCCEVEETRGFVYNGAQYSEATLIVKPTIYITVQVVCVDFGFSKVLQVFIIMHAPPPASFLLAIID
;
A
#
# COMPACT_ATOMS: atom_id res chain seq x y z
N MET A 1 22.80 -27.26 -8.76
CA MET A 1 22.40 -26.88 -7.38
C MET A 1 22.54 -25.39 -7.05
N ALA A 2 23.74 -24.78 -7.06
CA ALA A 2 23.88 -23.35 -6.68
C ALA A 2 23.20 -22.37 -7.67
N ARG A 3 23.31 -22.61 -8.98
CA ARG A 3 22.65 -21.80 -10.03
C ARG A 3 21.12 -21.80 -9.94
N GLU A 4 20.55 -22.92 -9.53
CA GLU A 4 19.10 -23.15 -9.39
C GLU A 4 18.51 -22.45 -8.15
N ARG A 5 19.26 -22.42 -7.05
CA ARG A 5 18.87 -21.62 -5.87
C ARG A 5 18.96 -20.12 -6.16
N MET A 6 19.94 -19.70 -6.95
CA MET A 6 20.13 -18.31 -7.34
C MET A 6 19.02 -17.80 -8.28
N SER A 7 18.52 -18.65 -9.19
CA SER A 7 17.37 -18.31 -10.04
C SER A 7 16.07 -18.20 -9.24
N HIS A 8 15.83 -19.10 -8.27
CA HIS A 8 14.67 -19.03 -7.37
C HIS A 8 14.66 -17.76 -6.49
N LEU A 9 15.81 -17.40 -5.91
CA LEU A 9 15.96 -16.18 -5.13
C LEU A 9 15.76 -14.91 -5.98
N SER A 10 16.24 -14.92 -7.22
CA SER A 10 16.03 -13.82 -8.17
C SER A 10 14.54 -13.66 -8.54
N ALA A 11 13.86 -14.77 -8.82
CA ALA A 11 12.42 -14.76 -9.13
C ALA A 11 11.59 -14.28 -7.93
N TYR A 12 11.85 -14.79 -6.73
CA TYR A 12 11.16 -14.37 -5.51
C TYR A 12 11.33 -12.88 -5.23
N ARG A 13 12.56 -12.35 -5.40
CA ARG A 13 12.86 -10.93 -5.21
C ARG A 13 12.15 -10.03 -6.22
N SER A 14 11.98 -10.52 -7.46
CA SER A 14 11.21 -9.85 -8.51
C SER A 14 9.72 -9.78 -8.18
N VAL A 15 9.12 -10.90 -7.77
CA VAL A 15 7.70 -10.96 -7.35
C VAL A 15 7.44 -10.06 -6.13
N PHE A 16 8.33 -10.10 -5.14
CA PHE A 16 8.23 -9.28 -3.94
C PHE A 16 8.25 -7.78 -4.27
N SER A 17 9.17 -7.35 -5.14
CA SER A 17 9.25 -5.96 -5.59
C SER A 17 8.00 -5.51 -6.35
N GLY A 18 7.37 -6.42 -7.10
CA GLY A 18 6.10 -6.15 -7.79
C GLY A 18 4.93 -5.94 -6.83
N VAL A 19 4.83 -6.74 -5.76
CA VAL A 19 3.77 -6.58 -4.74
C VAL A 19 3.94 -5.28 -3.96
N VAL A 20 5.15 -5.00 -3.50
CA VAL A 20 5.48 -3.75 -2.79
C VAL A 20 5.26 -2.55 -3.70
N GLY A 21 5.69 -2.62 -4.97
CA GLY A 21 5.46 -1.56 -5.94
C GLY A 21 3.97 -1.33 -6.23
N ASN A 22 3.17 -2.38 -6.31
CA ASN A 22 1.72 -2.26 -6.47
C ASN A 22 1.06 -1.57 -5.26
N LEU A 23 1.49 -1.91 -4.04
CA LEU A 23 0.95 -1.28 -2.83
C LEU A 23 1.42 0.17 -2.68
N VAL A 24 2.74 0.37 -2.61
CA VAL A 24 3.35 1.67 -2.27
C VAL A 24 3.22 2.65 -3.41
N TYR A 25 3.51 2.24 -4.65
CA TYR A 25 3.41 3.16 -5.79
C TYR A 25 1.99 3.20 -6.34
N TYR A 26 1.46 2.09 -6.87
CA TYR A 26 0.20 2.15 -7.64
C TYR A 26 -1.02 2.53 -6.80
N ARG A 27 -1.19 1.94 -5.61
CA ARG A 27 -2.36 2.22 -4.76
C ARG A 27 -2.22 3.53 -3.98
N TYR A 28 -1.04 3.81 -3.44
CA TYR A 28 -0.82 4.94 -2.56
C TYR A 28 -0.31 6.18 -3.30
N ILE A 29 0.92 6.17 -3.80
CA ILE A 29 1.56 7.37 -4.39
C ILE A 29 0.88 7.81 -5.70
N ASN A 30 0.59 6.88 -6.61
CA ASN A 30 0.06 7.17 -7.94
C ASN A 30 -1.33 7.82 -7.86
N SER A 31 -2.19 7.36 -6.93
CA SER A 31 -3.49 7.97 -6.65
C SER A 31 -3.35 9.43 -6.21
N ALA A 32 -2.36 9.71 -5.35
CA ALA A 32 -2.09 11.04 -4.84
C ALA A 32 -1.48 11.99 -5.89
N ILE A 33 -0.70 11.47 -6.85
CA ILE A 33 -0.20 12.24 -8.00
C ILE A 33 -1.35 12.65 -8.93
N VAL A 34 -2.30 11.75 -9.19
CA VAL A 34 -3.41 12.00 -10.13
C VAL A 34 -4.46 12.96 -9.54
N ALA A 35 -4.68 12.92 -8.23
CA ALA A 35 -5.67 13.73 -7.53
C ALA A 35 -5.08 14.38 -6.26
N PRO A 36 -4.07 15.26 -6.37
CA PRO A 36 -3.37 15.82 -5.21
C PRO A 36 -4.28 16.70 -4.35
N ASP A 37 -5.35 17.26 -4.92
CA ASP A 37 -6.41 17.99 -4.22
C ASP A 37 -7.22 17.09 -3.27
N ALA A 38 -7.49 15.83 -3.66
CA ALA A 38 -8.24 14.88 -2.84
C ALA A 38 -7.41 14.22 -1.73
N PHE A 39 -6.09 14.37 -1.78
CA PHE A 39 -5.14 13.84 -0.79
C PHE A 39 -4.49 14.96 0.04
N ASP A 40 -5.05 16.18 0.01
CA ASP A 40 -4.57 17.36 0.73
C ASP A 40 -3.08 17.70 0.48
N ILE A 41 -2.56 17.36 -0.70
CA ILE A 41 -1.18 17.69 -1.11
C ILE A 41 -1.10 19.15 -1.59
N VAL A 42 -2.15 19.62 -2.26
CA VAL A 42 -2.27 21.00 -2.74
C VAL A 42 -3.56 21.61 -2.26
N THR A 43 -3.48 22.83 -1.75
CA THR A 43 -4.66 23.62 -1.41
C THR A 43 -5.15 24.34 -2.65
N VAL A 44 -6.33 23.96 -3.13
CA VAL A 44 -7.09 24.71 -4.14
C VAL A 44 -8.12 25.56 -3.41
N SER A 45 -8.55 26.67 -4.00
CA SER A 45 -9.65 27.47 -3.44
C SER A 45 -10.88 26.58 -3.20
N PRO A 46 -11.71 26.83 -2.18
CA PRO A 46 -12.82 25.93 -1.81
C PRO A 46 -13.77 25.54 -2.96
N ASP A 47 -13.91 26.42 -3.95
CA ASP A 47 -14.75 26.23 -5.13
C ASP A 47 -13.99 25.84 -6.40
N GLU A 48 -12.67 25.69 -6.30
CA GLU A 48 -11.78 25.47 -7.43
C GLU A 48 -11.27 24.03 -7.45
N LYS A 49 -11.29 23.40 -8.62
CA LYS A 49 -10.70 22.08 -8.85
C LYS A 49 -9.52 22.24 -9.78
N LEU A 50 -8.60 21.29 -9.75
CA LEU A 50 -7.56 21.21 -10.78
C LEU A 50 -8.19 21.28 -12.18
N ASN A 51 -7.65 22.16 -13.01
CA ASN A 51 -8.11 22.35 -14.37
C ASN A 51 -7.77 21.12 -15.24
N ASN A 52 -8.44 20.99 -16.39
CA ASN A 52 -8.29 19.83 -17.26
C ASN A 52 -6.84 19.62 -17.74
N ASN A 53 -6.09 20.70 -17.97
CA ASN A 53 -4.69 20.61 -18.40
C ASN A 53 -3.78 20.09 -17.28
N GLN A 54 -3.97 20.54 -16.04
CA GLN A 54 -3.26 20.06 -14.86
C GLN A 54 -3.54 18.56 -14.64
N ARG A 55 -4.82 18.15 -14.67
CA ARG A 55 -5.19 16.73 -14.53
C ARG A 55 -4.58 15.87 -15.63
N ARG A 56 -4.58 16.34 -16.88
CA ARG A 56 -3.96 15.65 -18.02
C ARG A 56 -2.44 15.52 -17.87
N ASN A 57 -1.76 16.57 -17.43
CA ASN A 57 -0.32 16.56 -17.20
C ASN A 57 0.05 15.59 -16.06
N LEU A 58 -0.66 15.66 -14.93
CA LEU A 58 -0.46 14.75 -13.79
C LEU A 58 -0.72 13.30 -14.16
N ALA A 59 -1.81 13.01 -14.90
CA ALA A 59 -2.10 11.67 -15.40
C ALA A 59 -1.00 11.15 -16.33
N SER A 60 -0.38 12.02 -17.13
CA SER A 60 0.70 11.63 -18.03
C SER A 60 1.99 11.30 -17.26
N ILE A 61 2.32 12.08 -16.23
CA ILE A 61 3.45 11.81 -15.31
C ILE A 61 3.21 10.49 -14.57
N ALA A 62 2.03 10.32 -13.97
CA ALA A 62 1.62 9.13 -13.26
C ALA A 62 1.76 7.87 -14.13
N LYS A 63 1.35 7.95 -15.40
CA LYS A 63 1.48 6.85 -16.37
C LYS A 63 2.94 6.46 -16.63
N ILE A 64 3.84 7.43 -16.84
CA ILE A 64 5.27 7.14 -17.08
C ILE A 64 5.90 6.48 -15.85
N LEU A 65 5.60 7.02 -14.67
CA LEU A 65 6.12 6.49 -13.41
C LEU A 65 5.53 5.11 -13.07
N GLN A 66 4.27 4.84 -13.43
CA GLN A 66 3.67 3.51 -13.32
C GLN A 66 4.42 2.48 -14.16
N PHE A 67 4.76 2.82 -15.41
CA PHE A 67 5.58 1.93 -16.24
C PHE A 67 6.96 1.69 -15.64
N ALA A 68 7.59 2.71 -15.05
CA ALA A 68 8.86 2.55 -14.36
C ALA A 68 8.74 1.69 -13.09
N ALA A 69 7.63 1.78 -12.34
CA ALA A 69 7.42 1.03 -11.11
C ALA A 69 7.08 -0.46 -11.34
N SER A 70 6.37 -0.80 -12.41
CA SER A 70 5.79 -2.14 -12.61
C SER A 70 6.60 -3.12 -13.48
N LYS A 71 7.72 -2.73 -14.07
CA LYS A 71 8.21 -3.39 -15.28
C LYS A 71 8.52 -4.91 -15.15
N LYS A 72 7.66 -5.74 -15.76
CA LYS A 72 8.01 -7.00 -16.44
C LYS A 72 8.99 -6.67 -17.57
N GLY A 73 10.25 -7.04 -17.42
CA GLY A 73 11.38 -6.56 -18.23
C GLY A 73 11.32 -6.80 -19.75
N GLU A 74 10.41 -7.64 -20.25
CA GLU A 74 10.52 -8.23 -21.59
C GLU A 74 9.57 -7.60 -22.64
N GLU A 75 8.59 -6.79 -22.23
CA GLU A 75 7.58 -6.22 -23.14
C GLU A 75 7.83 -4.76 -23.52
N LEU A 76 9.01 -4.19 -23.24
CA LEU A 76 9.38 -2.86 -23.76
C LEU A 76 9.77 -2.91 -25.25
N HIS A 77 8.96 -3.61 -26.05
CA HIS A 77 8.83 -3.44 -27.49
C HIS A 77 7.81 -2.33 -27.80
N TRP A 78 7.83 -1.22 -27.05
CA TRP A 78 7.00 -0.05 -27.38
C TRP A 78 7.68 0.76 -28.49
N ALA A 79 7.31 0.40 -29.73
CA ALA A 79 7.36 1.18 -30.95
C ALA A 79 8.72 1.78 -31.38
N ASN A 80 9.16 1.34 -32.56
CA ASN A 80 10.37 1.70 -33.31
C ASN A 80 10.42 3.19 -33.76
N GLY A 81 10.33 4.15 -32.84
CA GLY A 81 10.47 5.58 -33.11
C GLY A 81 11.71 6.19 -32.43
N PHE A 82 12.34 7.18 -33.04
CA PHE A 82 13.50 7.89 -32.43
C PHE A 82 13.12 8.60 -31.11
N TYR A 83 11.90 9.14 -31.02
CA TYR A 83 11.42 9.87 -29.83
C TYR A 83 11.05 8.94 -28.65
N THR A 84 10.65 7.69 -28.91
CA THR A 84 10.38 6.69 -27.85
C THR A 84 11.67 6.14 -27.24
N LYS A 85 12.80 6.21 -27.96
CA LYS A 85 14.10 5.71 -27.47
C LYS A 85 14.64 6.48 -26.26
N CYS A 86 14.54 7.81 -26.24
CA CYS A 86 14.98 8.63 -25.10
C CYS A 86 14.11 8.40 -23.86
N LEU A 87 12.79 8.28 -24.06
CA LEU A 87 11.84 7.98 -23.00
C LEU A 87 12.08 6.59 -22.40
N ASN A 88 12.48 5.62 -23.22
CA ASN A 88 12.83 4.28 -22.75
C ASN A 88 14.05 4.28 -21.84
N LEU A 89 15.10 5.07 -22.15
CA LEU A 89 16.27 5.21 -21.28
C LEU A 89 15.88 5.81 -19.92
N PHE A 90 15.07 6.87 -19.94
CA PHE A 90 14.55 7.48 -18.71
C PHE A 90 13.73 6.50 -17.86
N ILE A 91 12.84 5.72 -18.47
CA ILE A 91 12.03 4.71 -17.76
C ILE A 91 12.93 3.64 -17.11
N VAL A 92 13.97 3.18 -17.81
CA VAL A 92 14.92 2.21 -17.27
C VAL A 92 15.68 2.78 -16.08
N GLU A 93 16.15 4.03 -16.17
CA GLU A 93 16.82 4.69 -15.04
C GLU A 93 15.87 4.87 -13.84
N CYS A 94 14.64 5.31 -14.08
CA CYS A 94 13.62 5.42 -13.04
C CYS A 94 13.29 4.07 -12.40
N HIS A 95 13.27 2.97 -13.18
CA HIS A 95 13.02 1.63 -12.66
C HIS A 95 14.11 1.19 -11.66
N GLU A 96 15.38 1.47 -11.95
CA GLU A 96 16.48 1.18 -11.01
C GLU A 96 16.30 1.96 -9.69
N LYS A 97 15.87 3.22 -9.77
CA LYS A 97 15.54 4.03 -8.58
C LYS A 97 14.35 3.45 -7.81
N PHE A 98 13.30 2.99 -8.50
CA PHE A 98 12.13 2.35 -7.87
C PHE A 98 12.50 1.05 -7.14
N LYS A 99 13.36 0.21 -7.71
CA LYS A 99 13.83 -1.00 -7.01
C LYS A 99 14.54 -0.66 -5.70
N GLY A 100 15.43 0.33 -5.73
CA GLY A 100 16.13 0.81 -4.53
C GLY A 100 15.20 1.48 -3.51
N PHE A 101 14.14 2.14 -3.98
CA PHE A 101 13.10 2.72 -3.14
C PHE A 101 12.26 1.63 -2.47
N PHE A 102 11.70 0.68 -3.23
CA PHE A 102 10.89 -0.41 -2.68
C PHE A 102 11.67 -1.30 -1.71
N ARG A 103 12.97 -1.52 -1.95
CA ARG A 103 13.82 -2.24 -0.99
C ARG A 103 13.86 -1.52 0.36
N ARG A 104 14.12 -0.21 0.34
CA ARG A 104 14.17 0.63 1.56
C ARG A 104 12.83 0.71 2.27
N CYS A 105 11.71 0.73 1.54
CA CYS A 105 10.38 0.67 2.16
C CYS A 105 10.14 -0.59 3.00
N CYS A 106 10.87 -1.67 2.72
CA CYS A 106 10.77 -2.93 3.47
C CYS A 106 11.87 -3.07 4.54
N GLU A 107 12.85 -2.17 4.58
CA GLU A 107 13.91 -2.10 5.60
C GLU A 107 13.36 -1.36 6.83
N VAL A 108 12.37 -1.95 7.51
CA VAL A 108 11.71 -1.38 8.69
C VAL A 108 12.14 -2.13 9.94
N GLU A 109 12.37 -1.41 11.03
CA GLU A 109 12.68 -2.01 12.33
C GLU A 109 11.51 -2.86 12.85
N GLU A 110 11.83 -3.94 13.56
CA GLU A 110 10.79 -4.80 14.14
C GLU A 110 9.99 -4.01 15.19
N THR A 111 8.66 -4.02 15.06
CA THR A 111 7.72 -3.27 15.92
C THR A 111 7.87 -3.59 17.41
N ARG A 112 8.47 -4.73 17.76
CA ARG A 112 8.73 -5.13 19.14
C ARG A 112 9.64 -4.16 19.88
N GLY A 113 10.60 -3.50 19.23
CA GLY A 113 11.61 -2.67 19.93
C GLY A 113 11.15 -1.25 20.28
N PHE A 114 10.28 -0.65 19.47
CA PHE A 114 9.96 0.79 19.56
C PHE A 114 8.66 1.10 20.33
N VAL A 115 7.74 0.12 20.44
CA VAL A 115 6.41 0.31 21.05
C VAL A 115 6.22 -0.50 22.35
N TYR A 116 7.01 -1.55 22.56
CA TYR A 116 6.88 -2.43 23.73
C TYR A 116 8.26 -2.73 24.30
N ASN A 117 8.62 -2.08 25.40
CA ASN A 117 9.92 -2.26 26.04
C ASN A 117 10.03 -3.62 26.77
N GLY A 118 9.93 -4.73 26.02
CA GLY A 118 10.06 -6.10 26.51
C GLY A 118 8.97 -6.59 27.48
N ALA A 119 8.16 -5.70 28.05
CA ALA A 119 7.06 -6.04 28.96
C ALA A 119 5.77 -6.30 28.18
N GLN A 120 5.21 -7.49 28.36
CA GLN A 120 3.92 -7.92 27.81
C GLN A 120 2.80 -6.95 28.20
N TYR A 121 2.14 -6.31 27.20
CA TYR A 121 0.82 -5.64 27.21
C TYR A 121 0.38 -4.78 28.42
N SER A 122 1.24 -4.56 29.42
CA SER A 122 0.88 -3.96 30.70
C SER A 122 1.12 -2.45 30.71
N GLU A 123 2.15 -1.96 30.03
CA GLU A 123 2.59 -0.57 30.21
C GLU A 123 1.56 0.46 29.72
N ALA A 124 0.92 0.25 28.57
CA ALA A 124 -0.03 1.21 28.01
C ALA A 124 -1.41 1.18 28.69
N THR A 125 -1.82 0.05 29.26
CA THR A 125 -3.15 -0.15 29.87
C THR A 125 -3.18 0.13 31.37
N LEU A 126 -2.01 0.18 32.03
CA LEU A 126 -1.89 0.53 33.44
C LEU A 126 -2.06 2.04 33.72
N ILE A 127 -1.87 2.90 32.70
CA ILE A 127 -1.84 4.36 32.89
C ILE A 127 -3.24 4.98 32.74
N VAL A 128 -4.07 4.48 31.81
CA VAL A 128 -5.42 5.02 31.55
C VAL A 128 -6.36 3.89 31.14
N LYS A 129 -7.60 3.92 31.65
CA LYS A 129 -8.68 3.04 31.19
C LYS A 129 -8.94 3.31 29.70
N PRO A 130 -8.76 2.34 28.78
CA PRO A 130 -8.95 2.56 27.36
C PRO A 130 -10.41 2.93 27.09
N THR A 131 -10.63 4.17 26.66
CA THR A 131 -11.96 4.68 26.29
C THR A 131 -11.97 4.88 24.79
N ILE A 132 -12.87 4.18 24.11
CA ILE A 132 -13.01 4.24 22.65
C ILE A 132 -14.10 5.26 22.34
N TYR A 133 -13.75 6.35 21.65
CA TYR A 133 -14.71 7.32 21.13
C TYR A 133 -15.06 6.93 19.70
N ILE A 134 -16.29 6.48 19.49
CA ILE A 134 -16.79 6.02 18.20
C ILE A 134 -18.18 6.62 17.94
N THR A 135 -18.47 6.99 16.69
CA THR A 135 -19.77 7.53 16.32
C THR A 135 -20.77 6.41 16.06
N VAL A 136 -22.06 6.67 16.30
CA VAL A 136 -23.15 5.70 16.05
C VAL A 136 -23.14 5.21 14.60
N GLN A 137 -22.76 6.06 13.63
CA GLN A 137 -22.65 5.67 12.23
C GLN A 137 -21.60 4.59 11.99
N VAL A 138 -20.40 4.72 12.58
CA VAL A 138 -19.35 3.70 12.45
C VAL A 138 -19.80 2.40 13.13
N VAL A 139 -20.42 2.51 14.31
CA VAL A 139 -21.03 1.37 15.01
C VAL A 139 -22.07 0.68 14.12
N CYS A 140 -23.01 1.40 13.49
CA CYS A 140 -24.03 0.78 12.65
C CYS A 140 -23.46 0.12 11.38
N VAL A 141 -22.43 0.70 10.76
CA VAL A 141 -21.73 0.11 9.61
C VAL A 141 -21.00 -1.17 10.04
N ASP A 142 -20.25 -1.10 11.14
CA ASP A 142 -19.49 -2.24 11.68
C ASP A 142 -20.42 -3.35 12.23
N PHE A 143 -21.55 -2.99 12.85
CA PHE A 143 -22.58 -3.95 13.27
C PHE A 143 -23.35 -4.54 12.07
N GLY A 144 -23.50 -3.80 10.97
CA GLY A 144 -23.98 -4.38 9.70
C GLY A 144 -23.06 -5.47 9.17
N PHE A 145 -21.74 -5.29 9.32
CA PHE A 145 -20.72 -6.31 9.08
C PHE A 145 -20.75 -7.44 10.13
N SER A 146 -21.21 -7.18 11.36
CA SER A 146 -21.26 -8.15 12.46
C SER A 146 -22.05 -9.41 12.12
N LYS A 147 -23.10 -9.35 11.29
CA LYS A 147 -23.79 -10.59 10.84
C LYS A 147 -22.93 -11.48 9.96
N VAL A 148 -22.08 -10.91 9.11
CA VAL A 148 -21.12 -11.66 8.28
C VAL A 148 -19.95 -12.15 9.14
N LEU A 149 -19.52 -11.33 10.10
CA LEU A 149 -18.44 -11.65 11.04
C LEU A 149 -18.85 -12.74 12.05
N GLN A 150 -20.10 -12.75 12.52
CA GLN A 150 -20.66 -13.81 13.37
C GLN A 150 -20.57 -15.17 12.65
N VAL A 151 -20.98 -15.25 11.39
CA VAL A 151 -20.88 -16.48 10.59
C VAL A 151 -19.42 -16.92 10.43
N PHE A 152 -18.50 -15.97 10.19
CA PHE A 152 -17.07 -16.28 10.09
C PHE A 152 -16.45 -16.75 11.41
N ILE A 153 -16.79 -16.10 12.53
CA ILE A 153 -16.34 -16.47 13.89
C ILE A 153 -16.87 -17.86 14.26
N ILE A 154 -18.15 -18.15 14.00
CA ILE A 154 -18.74 -19.48 14.23
C ILE A 154 -18.01 -20.57 13.43
N MET A 155 -17.60 -20.26 12.19
CA MET A 155 -16.99 -21.25 11.29
C MET A 155 -15.49 -21.46 11.51
N HIS A 156 -14.74 -20.44 11.96
CA HIS A 156 -13.28 -20.44 11.91
C HIS A 156 -12.57 -19.98 13.19
N ALA A 157 -13.30 -19.56 14.22
CA ALA A 157 -12.66 -19.12 15.45
C ALA A 157 -12.28 -20.33 16.32
N PRO A 158 -11.00 -20.47 16.72
CA PRO A 158 -10.60 -21.53 17.64
C PRO A 158 -11.29 -21.35 19.01
N PRO A 159 -11.37 -22.42 19.83
CA PRO A 159 -12.24 -22.49 21.00
C PRO A 159 -12.19 -21.36 22.05
N PRO A 160 -11.11 -20.54 22.23
CA PRO A 160 -11.20 -19.42 23.19
C PRO A 160 -11.87 -18.14 22.63
N ALA A 161 -12.10 -18.02 21.32
CA ALA A 161 -12.74 -16.83 20.72
C ALA A 161 -14.28 -16.83 20.82
N SER A 162 -14.86 -17.89 21.40
CA SER A 162 -16.30 -18.07 21.65
C SER A 162 -16.89 -17.05 22.65
N PHE A 163 -16.07 -16.44 23.52
CA PHE A 163 -16.51 -15.36 24.42
C PHE A 163 -16.98 -14.11 23.67
N LEU A 164 -16.48 -13.87 22.45
CA LEU A 164 -16.91 -12.74 21.63
C LEU A 164 -18.39 -12.85 21.23
N LEU A 165 -18.93 -14.08 21.10
CA LEU A 165 -20.36 -14.27 20.82
C LEU A 165 -21.22 -13.76 21.98
N ALA A 166 -20.77 -13.92 23.23
CA ALA A 166 -21.49 -13.44 24.42
C ALA A 166 -21.49 -11.92 24.59
N ILE A 167 -20.67 -11.18 23.83
CA ILE A 167 -20.64 -9.71 23.83
C ILE A 167 -21.54 -9.14 22.72
N ILE A 168 -21.81 -9.93 21.68
CA ILE A 168 -22.56 -9.48 20.49
C ILE A 168 -24.08 -9.71 20.66
N ASP A 169 -24.50 -10.61 21.53
CA ASP A 169 -25.90 -10.83 21.94
C ASP A 169 -26.40 -9.78 22.96
#